data_AF-A0A815SKD6-F1
#
_entry.id   AF-A0A815SKD6-F1
#
_cell.length_a   1.000
_cell.length_b   1.000
_cell.length_c   1.000
_cell.angle_alpha   90.00
_cell.angle_beta   90.00
_cell.angle_gamma   90.00
#
_symmetry.space_group_name_H-M   'P 1'
#
loop_
_entity.id
_entity.type
_entity.pdbx_description
1 polymer ?
#
loop_
_entity_poly.entity_id
_entity_poly.type
_entity_poly.pdbx_seq_one_letter_code
_entity_poly.pdbx_strand_id
1 'polypeptide(L)'
;MTSAAGFIIFRQLVGKPIQYLLLQTSYGEHHWTPPKGHLDAGESPLQAAERETKEEAGLTRNDFECYEKFEEKTTYDVKGKPKDVYYYLACLRNPEQSISLSDEHQALSWSNLQEACDLMDITSMLDRICASNVVIASQQRDEPDFTQEQKYHILQQLYSTNPATFIYRFGSLLTDDDLQRFFDPNADYIRQIATPQRHKQRANRRYTYMQQLVANGSYFSDEAMKERSPLLYEQMIGRYEINDTNKQLVTRTANGPLADFYMEHLEAINHQERVEEEFQKEQQTRREEDSESEEDEDDNECPNAQRELYRKEFLAIQKEKFLNGEDSNIDYASIDNNENLDDIKIRERDEEEGYFDDEDSYTYGDDKR
;
A
#
# COMPACT_ATOMS: atom_id res chain seq x y z
N MET A 1 11.53 5.08 -38.42
CA MET A 1 11.53 6.37 -37.71
C MET A 1 10.26 7.08 -38.14
N THR A 2 9.40 7.42 -37.19
CA THR A 2 8.18 8.19 -37.45
C THR A 2 8.41 9.60 -36.96
N SER A 3 7.97 10.60 -37.72
CA SER A 3 8.11 12.00 -37.35
C SER A 3 6.74 12.63 -37.20
N ALA A 4 6.62 13.53 -36.23
CA ALA A 4 5.46 14.38 -36.03
C ALA A 4 5.90 15.84 -35.90
N ALA A 5 4.99 16.78 -36.10
CA ALA A 5 5.26 18.19 -35.87
C ALA A 5 4.03 18.93 -35.38
N GLY A 6 4.26 20.04 -34.67
CA GLY A 6 3.20 20.84 -34.09
C GLY A 6 3.63 22.23 -33.68
N PHE A 7 2.67 23.00 -33.17
CA PHE A 7 2.91 24.33 -32.64
C PHE A 7 2.69 24.38 -31.14
N ILE A 8 3.67 24.95 -30.42
CA ILE A 8 3.46 25.50 -29.09
C ILE A 8 2.73 26.83 -29.28
N ILE A 9 1.41 26.78 -29.26
CA ILE A 9 0.56 27.96 -29.40
C ILE A 9 0.44 28.64 -28.04
N PHE A 10 0.73 29.95 -28.00
CA PHE A 10 0.51 30.76 -26.81
C PHE A 10 -0.28 32.03 -27.11
N ARG A 11 -0.87 32.62 -26.07
CA ARG A 11 -1.55 33.92 -26.13
C ARG A 11 -1.13 34.82 -24.98
N GLN A 12 -1.15 36.13 -25.25
CA GLN A 12 -0.92 37.16 -24.25
C GLN A 12 -2.21 37.96 -24.04
N LEU A 13 -2.83 37.81 -22.87
CA LEU A 13 -3.94 38.64 -22.43
C LEU A 13 -3.41 39.83 -21.61
N VAL A 14 -4.08 40.98 -21.69
CA VAL A 14 -3.66 42.18 -20.95
C VAL A 14 -3.75 41.92 -19.45
N GLY A 15 -2.66 42.14 -18.73
CA GLY A 15 -2.59 41.98 -17.27
C GLY A 15 -2.63 40.53 -16.76
N LYS A 16 -2.48 39.53 -17.64
CA LYS A 16 -2.44 38.10 -17.28
C LYS A 16 -1.10 37.47 -17.69
N PRO A 17 -0.68 36.38 -17.04
CA PRO A 17 0.46 35.59 -17.50
C PRO A 17 0.23 35.04 -18.92
N ILE A 18 1.32 34.72 -19.62
CA ILE A 18 1.26 33.98 -20.90
C ILE A 18 0.52 32.66 -20.66
N GLN A 19 -0.38 32.33 -21.59
CA GLN A 19 -1.09 31.05 -21.58
C GLN A 19 -0.76 30.24 -22.82
N TYR A 20 -0.57 28.94 -22.65
CA TYR A 20 -0.27 27.95 -23.69
C TYR A 20 -1.51 27.08 -23.95
N LEU A 21 -1.74 26.76 -25.22
CA LEU A 21 -2.82 25.88 -25.64
C LEU A 21 -2.38 24.43 -25.51
N LEU A 22 -3.13 23.65 -24.74
CA LEU A 22 -3.03 22.20 -24.70
C LEU A 22 -4.34 21.57 -25.11
N LEU A 23 -4.24 20.48 -25.87
CA LEU A 23 -5.35 19.66 -26.30
C LEU A 23 -5.23 18.29 -25.64
N GLN A 24 -6.34 17.77 -25.14
CA GLN A 24 -6.41 16.43 -24.56
C GLN A 24 -6.85 15.45 -25.63
N THR A 25 -6.03 14.44 -25.92
CA THR A 25 -6.39 13.39 -26.87
C THR A 25 -7.66 12.64 -26.42
N SER A 26 -8.52 12.27 -27.37
CA SER A 26 -9.77 11.50 -27.14
C SER A 26 -9.54 9.98 -27.12
N TYR A 27 -8.34 9.53 -27.48
CA TYR A 27 -7.96 8.13 -27.56
C TYR A 27 -6.72 7.83 -26.71
N GLY A 28 -6.56 6.56 -26.34
CA GLY A 28 -5.39 6.09 -25.63
C GLY A 28 -5.31 6.64 -24.20
N GLU A 29 -4.19 7.28 -23.88
CA GLU A 29 -3.80 7.74 -22.54
C GLU A 29 -4.25 9.19 -22.24
N HIS A 30 -5.07 9.79 -23.11
CA HIS A 30 -5.66 11.13 -22.91
C HIS A 30 -4.64 12.21 -22.55
N HIS A 31 -3.45 12.15 -23.18
CA HIS A 31 -2.40 13.11 -22.97
C HIS A 31 -2.80 14.52 -23.37
N TRP A 32 -2.32 15.46 -22.56
CA TRP A 32 -2.31 16.87 -22.86
C TRP A 32 -1.04 17.20 -23.64
N THR A 33 -1.19 17.61 -24.90
CA THR A 33 -0.06 18.10 -25.70
C THR A 33 -0.45 19.36 -26.47
N PRO A 34 0.52 20.16 -26.94
CA PRO A 34 0.21 21.14 -27.98
C PRO A 34 -0.33 20.42 -29.23
N PRO A 35 -1.05 21.11 -30.14
CA PRO A 35 -1.52 20.51 -31.37
C PRO A 35 -0.36 19.98 -32.21
N LYS A 36 -0.40 18.68 -32.56
CA LYS A 36 0.67 17.95 -33.24
C LYS A 36 0.24 16.59 -33.77
N GLY A 37 0.56 16.32 -35.03
CA GLY A 37 0.35 15.02 -35.67
C GLY A 37 1.47 14.63 -36.64
N HIS A 38 1.24 13.57 -37.41
CA HIS A 38 2.30 12.88 -38.16
C HIS A 38 2.66 13.62 -39.44
N LEU A 39 3.92 13.55 -39.87
CA LEU A 39 4.33 14.07 -41.17
C LEU A 39 3.79 13.18 -42.30
N ASP A 40 3.19 13.80 -43.31
CA ASP A 40 2.83 13.13 -44.55
C ASP A 40 4.04 12.96 -45.49
N ALA A 41 3.89 12.09 -46.49
CA ALA A 41 4.94 11.80 -47.46
C ALA A 41 5.32 13.06 -48.27
N GLY A 42 6.55 13.55 -48.06
CA GLY A 42 7.08 14.75 -48.74
C GLY A 42 6.74 16.08 -48.05
N GLU A 43 6.06 16.03 -46.91
CA GLU A 43 5.72 17.19 -46.09
C GLU A 43 6.92 17.62 -45.23
N SER A 44 7.19 18.94 -45.16
CA SER A 44 8.16 19.48 -44.19
C SER A 44 7.56 19.54 -42.78
N PRO A 45 8.38 19.53 -41.71
CA PRO A 45 7.85 19.61 -40.35
C PRO A 45 6.99 20.86 -40.09
N LEU A 46 7.36 22.02 -40.63
CA LEU A 46 6.56 23.24 -40.49
C LEU A 46 5.20 23.14 -41.19
N GLN A 47 5.15 22.53 -42.38
CA GLN A 47 3.88 22.31 -43.09
C GLN A 47 2.97 21.34 -42.32
N ALA A 48 3.53 20.27 -41.78
CA ALA A 48 2.81 19.34 -40.92
C ALA A 48 2.27 20.08 -39.68
N ALA A 49 3.09 20.88 -39.01
CA ALA A 49 2.64 21.67 -37.85
C ALA A 49 1.47 22.61 -38.19
N GLU A 50 1.50 23.28 -39.35
CA GLU A 50 0.42 24.16 -39.83
C GLU A 50 -0.86 23.39 -40.15
N ARG A 51 -0.74 22.23 -40.81
CA ARG A 51 -1.89 21.36 -41.14
C ARG A 51 -2.52 20.80 -39.87
N GLU A 52 -1.72 20.19 -39.01
CA GLU A 52 -2.18 19.56 -37.76
C GLU A 52 -2.81 20.57 -36.81
N THR A 53 -2.23 21.77 -36.69
CA THR A 53 -2.83 22.84 -35.87
C THR A 53 -4.17 23.34 -36.42
N LYS A 54 -4.34 23.31 -37.74
CA LYS A 54 -5.63 23.60 -38.37
C LYS A 54 -6.63 22.47 -38.14
N GLU A 55 -6.20 21.22 -38.25
CA GLU A 55 -7.05 20.03 -38.09
C GLU A 55 -7.50 19.86 -36.64
N GLU A 56 -6.59 19.96 -35.68
CA GLU A 56 -6.84 19.68 -34.26
C GLU A 56 -7.38 20.87 -33.47
N ALA A 57 -7.08 22.12 -33.88
CA ALA A 57 -7.46 23.33 -33.15
C ALA A 57 -8.26 24.35 -33.99
N GLY A 58 -8.45 24.12 -35.29
CA GLY A 58 -9.13 25.05 -36.19
C GLY A 58 -8.34 26.32 -36.52
N LEU A 59 -7.07 26.39 -36.12
CA LEU A 59 -6.22 27.57 -36.28
C LEU A 59 -5.45 27.53 -37.60
N THR A 60 -5.63 28.56 -38.43
CA THR A 60 -4.90 28.71 -39.69
C THR A 60 -3.65 29.58 -39.50
N ARG A 61 -2.74 29.55 -40.47
CA ARG A 61 -1.50 30.35 -40.46
C ARG A 61 -1.73 31.87 -40.28
N ASN A 62 -2.92 32.37 -40.62
CA ASN A 62 -3.28 33.78 -40.46
C ASN A 62 -3.63 34.13 -39.01
N ASP A 63 -4.02 33.16 -38.18
CA ASP A 63 -4.49 33.39 -36.81
C ASP A 63 -3.34 33.62 -35.82
N PHE A 64 -2.11 33.26 -36.19
CA PHE A 64 -0.93 33.38 -35.34
C PHE A 64 0.31 33.94 -36.05
N GLU A 65 1.22 34.48 -35.24
CA GLU A 65 2.58 34.83 -35.60
C GLU A 65 3.52 33.67 -35.21
N CYS A 66 4.04 32.96 -36.21
CA CYS A 66 5.02 31.90 -36.02
C CYS A 66 6.44 32.48 -35.89
N TYR A 67 7.15 32.06 -34.86
CA TYR A 67 8.57 32.34 -34.66
C TYR A 67 9.39 31.24 -35.35
N GLU A 68 9.48 31.28 -36.68
CA GLU A 68 10.07 30.21 -37.51
C GLU A 68 11.54 29.88 -37.17
N LYS A 69 12.24 30.76 -36.44
CA LYS A 69 13.61 30.51 -35.96
C LYS A 69 13.66 29.65 -34.70
N PHE A 70 12.53 29.49 -34.01
CA PHE A 70 12.39 28.61 -32.87
C PHE A 70 11.88 27.26 -33.37
N GLU A 71 12.80 26.31 -33.47
CA GLU A 71 12.53 24.91 -33.78
C GLU A 71 13.15 24.07 -32.67
N GLU A 72 12.32 23.37 -31.91
CA GLU A 72 12.76 22.44 -30.89
C GLU A 72 12.40 21.02 -31.30
N LYS A 73 13.37 20.12 -31.23
CA LYS A 73 13.20 18.71 -31.58
C LYS A 73 13.31 17.86 -30.32
N THR A 74 12.29 17.06 -30.07
CA THR A 74 12.31 16.01 -29.05
C THR A 74 12.31 14.64 -29.71
N THR A 75 13.03 13.70 -29.13
CA THR A 75 13.09 12.31 -29.59
C THR A 75 12.78 11.40 -28.41
N TYR A 76 11.75 10.56 -28.56
CA TYR A 76 11.36 9.58 -27.55
C TYR A 76 11.04 8.23 -28.20
N ASP A 77 11.08 7.16 -27.42
CA ASP A 77 10.79 5.81 -27.90
C ASP A 77 9.28 5.53 -27.82
N VAL A 78 8.71 5.05 -28.92
CA VAL A 78 7.33 4.56 -28.97
C VAL A 78 7.36 3.12 -29.45
N LYS A 79 7.10 2.17 -28.53
CA LYS A 79 7.07 0.72 -28.81
C LYS A 79 8.37 0.19 -29.44
N GLY A 80 9.52 0.58 -28.89
CA GLY A 80 10.86 0.18 -29.32
C GLY A 80 11.34 0.87 -30.61
N LYS A 81 10.66 1.94 -31.03
CA LYS A 81 11.01 2.71 -32.23
C LYS A 81 11.15 4.19 -31.88
N PRO A 82 12.26 4.84 -32.26
CA PRO A 82 12.42 6.27 -32.05
C PRO A 82 11.39 7.05 -32.89
N LYS A 83 10.71 7.97 -32.22
CA LYS A 83 9.80 8.96 -32.80
C LYS A 83 10.37 10.36 -32.55
N ASP A 84 10.47 11.13 -33.62
CA ASP A 84 10.87 12.54 -33.56
C ASP A 84 9.62 13.44 -33.55
N VAL A 85 9.63 14.48 -32.72
CA VAL A 85 8.60 15.52 -32.72
C VAL A 85 9.25 16.89 -32.78
N TYR A 86 8.84 17.65 -33.80
CA TYR A 86 9.30 19.01 -34.04
C TYR A 86 8.25 20.00 -33.54
N TYR A 87 8.66 20.95 -32.70
CA TYR A 87 7.80 22.02 -32.23
C TYR A 87 8.30 23.37 -32.68
N TYR A 88 7.35 24.19 -33.15
CA TYR A 88 7.57 25.60 -33.46
C TYR A 88 6.77 26.45 -32.48
N LEU A 89 7.24 27.65 -32.18
CA LEU A 89 6.55 28.57 -31.28
C LEU A 89 5.65 29.52 -32.08
N ALA A 90 4.41 29.74 -31.63
CA ALA A 90 3.48 30.64 -32.30
C ALA A 90 2.59 31.42 -31.32
N CYS A 91 2.48 32.74 -31.53
CA CYS A 91 1.62 33.62 -30.73
C CYS A 91 0.30 33.89 -31.46
N LEU A 92 -0.84 33.68 -30.81
CA LEU A 92 -2.14 34.09 -31.38
C LEU A 92 -2.17 35.61 -31.60
N ARG A 93 -2.56 36.02 -32.81
CA ARG A 93 -2.78 37.45 -33.14
C ARG A 93 -4.00 38.00 -32.43
N ASN A 94 -5.06 37.19 -32.35
CA ASN A 94 -6.24 37.46 -31.54
C ASN A 94 -6.22 36.52 -30.32
N PRO A 95 -5.92 37.01 -29.11
CA PRO A 95 -5.89 36.19 -27.89
C PRO A 95 -7.24 35.51 -27.56
N GLU A 96 -8.34 36.01 -28.11
CA GLU A 96 -9.69 35.45 -27.92
C GLU A 96 -10.16 34.61 -29.11
N GLN A 97 -9.26 34.22 -30.01
CA GLN A 97 -9.58 33.32 -31.12
C GLN A 97 -10.19 32.01 -30.59
N SER A 98 -11.34 31.62 -31.15
CA SER A 98 -12.02 30.38 -30.79
C SER A 98 -11.25 29.17 -31.32
N ILE A 99 -11.12 28.14 -30.48
CA ILE A 99 -10.52 26.86 -30.82
C ILE A 99 -11.63 25.87 -31.18
N SER A 100 -11.46 25.12 -32.27
CA SER A 100 -12.37 24.06 -32.69
C SER A 100 -11.62 22.73 -32.67
N LEU A 101 -12.04 21.82 -31.79
CA LEU A 101 -11.42 20.51 -31.66
C LEU A 101 -11.89 19.56 -32.76
N SER A 102 -10.98 18.72 -33.25
CA SER A 102 -11.32 17.53 -34.03
C SER A 102 -11.77 16.38 -33.13
N ASP A 103 -12.27 15.30 -33.73
CA ASP A 103 -12.63 14.06 -33.02
C ASP A 103 -11.42 13.40 -32.31
N GLU A 104 -10.19 13.79 -32.64
CA GLU A 104 -8.97 13.33 -31.98
C GLU A 104 -8.77 13.94 -30.59
N HIS A 105 -9.53 14.99 -30.24
CA HIS A 105 -9.38 15.71 -28.99
C HIS A 105 -10.73 15.93 -28.29
N GLN A 106 -10.76 15.73 -26.98
CA GLN A 106 -11.99 15.82 -26.18
C GLN A 106 -12.05 17.05 -25.28
N ALA A 107 -10.91 17.67 -24.99
CA ALA A 107 -10.82 18.85 -24.13
C ALA A 107 -9.68 19.77 -24.54
N LEU A 108 -9.77 21.04 -24.13
CA LEU A 108 -8.73 22.04 -24.32
C LEU A 108 -8.44 22.77 -23.00
N SER A 109 -7.21 23.24 -22.84
CA SER A 109 -6.79 24.07 -21.73
C SER A 109 -5.95 25.25 -22.22
N TRP A 110 -6.18 26.42 -21.62
CA TRP A 110 -5.30 27.58 -21.70
C TRP A 110 -4.60 27.73 -20.36
N SER A 111 -3.40 27.17 -20.25
CA SER A 111 -2.66 27.06 -19.00
C SER A 111 -1.45 27.98 -18.98
N ASN A 112 -1.09 28.56 -17.83
CA ASN A 112 0.20 29.24 -17.72
C ASN A 112 1.37 28.25 -17.84
N LEU A 113 2.62 28.72 -17.90
CA LEU A 113 3.78 27.83 -18.11
C LEU A 113 3.85 26.68 -17.09
N GLN A 114 3.66 27.00 -15.81
CA GLN A 114 3.73 26.00 -14.75
C GLN A 114 2.59 24.99 -14.89
N GLU A 115 1.35 25.47 -15.00
CA GLU A 115 0.16 24.62 -15.18
C GLU A 115 0.26 23.74 -16.44
N ALA A 116 0.87 24.26 -17.52
CA ALA A 116 1.04 23.51 -18.76
C ALA A 116 2.04 22.37 -18.59
N CYS A 117 3.17 22.62 -17.92
CA CYS A 117 4.13 21.57 -17.57
C CYS A 117 3.48 20.52 -16.65
N ASP A 118 2.76 20.96 -15.62
CA ASP A 118 2.11 20.06 -14.67
C ASP A 118 1.08 19.15 -15.37
N LEU A 119 0.30 19.67 -16.33
CA LEU A 119 -0.66 18.87 -17.11
C LEU A 119 0.00 17.83 -18.03
N MET A 120 1.15 18.15 -18.63
CA MET A 120 1.89 17.20 -19.45
C MET A 120 2.53 16.12 -18.59
N ASP A 121 3.15 16.51 -17.48
CA ASP A 121 3.90 15.60 -16.62
C ASP A 121 2.96 14.69 -15.80
N ILE A 122 1.81 15.21 -15.33
CA ILE A 122 0.84 14.41 -14.56
C ILE A 122 0.30 13.26 -15.40
N THR A 123 0.17 13.45 -16.71
CA THR A 123 -0.29 12.37 -17.59
C THR A 123 0.66 11.18 -17.50
N SER A 124 1.98 11.44 -17.57
CA SER A 124 2.99 10.38 -17.49
C SER A 124 2.90 9.60 -16.17
N MET A 125 2.55 10.27 -15.07
CA MET A 125 2.30 9.64 -13.77
C MET A 125 1.05 8.74 -13.83
N LEU A 126 -0.05 9.23 -14.38
CA LEU A 126 -1.30 8.48 -14.50
C LEU A 126 -1.18 7.27 -15.43
N ASP A 127 -0.42 7.38 -16.52
CA ASP A 127 -0.20 6.28 -17.47
C ASP A 127 0.50 5.10 -16.81
N ARG A 128 1.50 5.38 -15.96
CA ARG A 128 2.18 4.33 -15.18
C ARG A 128 1.22 3.62 -14.23
N ILE A 129 0.31 4.36 -13.59
CA ILE A 129 -0.70 3.78 -12.70
C ILE A 129 -1.68 2.93 -13.51
N CYS A 130 -2.18 3.44 -14.65
CA CYS A 130 -3.10 2.70 -15.51
C CYS A 130 -2.49 1.46 -16.17
N ALA A 131 -1.19 1.50 -16.48
CA ALA A 131 -0.44 0.36 -17.03
C ALA A 131 -0.08 -0.69 -15.97
N SER A 132 -0.24 -0.36 -14.67
CA SER A 132 -0.04 -1.30 -13.58
C SER A 132 -1.23 -2.26 -13.43
N ASN A 133 -1.03 -3.35 -12.69
CA ASN A 133 -2.10 -4.29 -12.35
C ASN A 133 -2.90 -3.86 -11.10
N VAL A 134 -2.72 -2.62 -10.61
CA VAL A 134 -3.43 -2.14 -9.42
C VAL A 134 -4.89 -1.85 -9.74
N VAL A 135 -5.78 -2.27 -8.83
CA VAL A 135 -7.21 -2.00 -8.92
C VAL A 135 -7.46 -0.51 -8.69
N ILE A 136 -7.94 0.19 -9.73
CA ILE A 136 -8.17 1.64 -9.70
C ILE A 136 -9.46 2.00 -8.94
N ALA A 137 -10.51 1.20 -9.08
CA ALA A 137 -11.75 1.34 -8.32
C ALA A 137 -12.44 -0.03 -8.19
N SER A 138 -13.31 -0.16 -7.18
CA SER A 138 -14.11 -1.36 -6.97
C SER A 138 -15.08 -1.57 -8.14
N GLN A 139 -15.19 -2.81 -8.61
CA GLN A 139 -16.13 -3.24 -9.66
C GLN A 139 -16.94 -4.43 -9.15
N GLN A 140 -18.21 -4.52 -9.52
CA GLN A 140 -19.01 -5.70 -9.19
C GLN A 140 -18.58 -6.90 -10.04
N ARG A 141 -18.78 -8.11 -9.51
CA ARG A 141 -18.30 -9.38 -10.10
C ARG A 141 -18.77 -9.64 -11.55
N ASP A 142 -19.84 -8.97 -11.98
CA ASP A 142 -20.43 -9.12 -13.31
C ASP A 142 -20.33 -7.84 -14.17
N GLU A 143 -19.61 -6.82 -13.72
CA GLU A 143 -19.36 -5.60 -14.50
C GLU A 143 -18.16 -5.78 -15.45
N PRO A 144 -18.21 -5.18 -16.65
CA PRO A 144 -17.06 -5.17 -17.55
C PRO A 144 -15.91 -4.37 -16.93
N ASP A 145 -14.67 -4.81 -17.16
CA ASP A 145 -13.47 -4.08 -16.74
C ASP A 145 -13.50 -2.63 -17.22
N PHE A 146 -13.04 -1.71 -16.37
CA PHE A 146 -12.96 -0.31 -16.76
C PHE A 146 -12.11 -0.13 -18.02
N THR A 147 -12.62 0.67 -18.95
CA THR A 147 -11.84 1.14 -20.09
C THR A 147 -10.69 2.01 -19.61
N GLN A 148 -9.66 2.18 -20.45
CA GLN A 148 -8.54 3.07 -20.16
C GLN A 148 -9.02 4.49 -19.85
N GLU A 149 -10.01 4.97 -20.59
CA GLU A 149 -10.65 6.27 -20.42
C GLU A 149 -11.32 6.42 -19.05
N GLN A 150 -12.07 5.39 -18.62
CA GLN A 150 -12.72 5.39 -17.31
C GLN A 150 -11.69 5.36 -16.17
N LYS A 151 -10.65 4.53 -16.30
CA LYS A 151 -9.54 4.47 -15.35
C LYS A 151 -8.87 5.84 -15.18
N TYR A 152 -8.56 6.49 -16.29
CA TYR A 152 -7.92 7.79 -16.31
C TYR A 152 -8.80 8.87 -15.65
N HIS A 153 -10.09 8.89 -15.98
CA HIS A 153 -11.05 9.82 -15.38
C HIS A 153 -11.14 9.67 -13.86
N ILE A 154 -11.24 8.42 -13.37
CA ILE A 154 -11.28 8.12 -11.93
C ILE A 154 -10.02 8.62 -11.23
N LEU A 155 -8.84 8.35 -11.81
CA LEU A 155 -7.57 8.78 -11.25
C LEU A 155 -7.42 10.30 -11.23
N GLN A 156 -7.76 10.99 -12.32
CA GLN A 156 -7.74 12.46 -12.38
C GLN A 156 -8.68 13.08 -11.34
N GLN A 157 -9.89 12.55 -11.22
CA GLN A 157 -10.86 13.02 -10.24
C GLN A 157 -10.34 12.80 -8.82
N LEU A 158 -9.80 11.61 -8.52
CA LEU A 158 -9.28 11.30 -7.20
C LEU A 158 -8.06 12.15 -6.84
N TYR A 159 -7.13 12.36 -7.77
CA TYR A 159 -5.99 13.27 -7.60
C TYR A 159 -6.46 14.70 -7.26
N SER A 160 -7.45 15.20 -8.00
CA SER A 160 -7.92 16.58 -7.88
C SER A 160 -8.75 16.81 -6.60
N THR A 161 -9.57 15.84 -6.21
CA THR A 161 -10.53 15.97 -5.10
C THR A 161 -9.98 15.49 -3.76
N ASN A 162 -9.13 14.46 -3.76
CA ASN A 162 -8.57 13.87 -2.56
C ASN A 162 -7.16 13.30 -2.82
N PRO A 163 -6.15 14.19 -2.96
CA PRO A 163 -4.77 13.79 -3.24
C PRO A 163 -4.16 12.92 -2.12
N ALA A 164 -4.65 13.02 -0.88
CA ALA A 164 -4.23 12.14 0.20
C ALA A 164 -4.61 10.67 -0.06
N THR A 165 -5.87 10.42 -0.43
CA THR A 165 -6.33 9.07 -0.81
C THR A 165 -5.66 8.59 -2.10
N PHE A 166 -5.41 9.49 -3.06
CA PHE A 166 -4.67 9.16 -4.28
C PHE A 166 -3.28 8.60 -3.94
N ILE A 167 -2.50 9.30 -3.11
CA ILE A 167 -1.17 8.85 -2.70
C ILE A 167 -1.25 7.59 -1.83
N TYR A 168 -2.23 7.49 -0.93
CA TYR A 168 -2.39 6.30 -0.10
C TYR A 168 -2.55 5.03 -0.97
N ARG A 169 -3.31 5.13 -2.07
CA ARG A 169 -3.60 3.99 -2.95
C ARG A 169 -2.54 3.73 -4.00
N PHE A 170 -1.93 4.78 -4.56
CA PHE A 170 -1.05 4.66 -5.73
C PHE A 170 0.39 5.13 -5.47
N GLY A 171 0.69 5.55 -4.23
CA GLY A 171 1.98 6.13 -3.85
C GLY A 171 3.19 5.23 -4.11
N SER A 172 3.02 3.91 -4.04
CA SER A 172 4.07 2.94 -4.35
C SER A 172 4.45 2.89 -5.84
N LEU A 173 3.61 3.43 -6.72
CA LEU A 173 3.85 3.55 -8.17
C LEU A 173 4.38 4.93 -8.57
N LEU A 174 4.45 5.86 -7.62
CA LEU A 174 4.96 7.21 -7.83
C LEU A 174 6.49 7.23 -7.70
N THR A 175 7.13 7.98 -8.58
CA THR A 175 8.57 8.27 -8.49
C THR A 175 8.83 9.41 -7.51
N ASP A 176 10.07 9.53 -7.04
CA ASP A 176 10.47 10.67 -6.20
C ASP A 176 10.22 12.02 -6.89
N ASP A 177 10.33 12.06 -8.21
CA ASP A 177 10.06 13.26 -9.02
C ASP A 177 8.56 13.58 -9.04
N ASP A 178 7.68 12.58 -9.15
CA ASP A 178 6.23 12.77 -9.05
C ASP A 178 5.85 13.31 -7.66
N LEU A 179 6.45 12.73 -6.60
CA LEU A 179 6.20 13.14 -5.21
C LEU A 179 6.66 14.59 -4.94
N GLN A 180 7.76 15.02 -5.57
CA GLN A 180 8.28 16.39 -5.41
C GLN A 180 7.50 17.42 -6.25
N ARG A 181 7.05 17.05 -7.45
CA ARG A 181 6.38 17.96 -8.38
C ARG A 181 4.90 18.14 -8.08
N PHE A 182 4.20 17.05 -7.79
CA PHE A 182 2.73 17.05 -7.71
C PHE A 182 2.20 17.10 -6.29
N PHE A 183 3.03 16.84 -5.29
CA PHE A 183 2.60 16.78 -3.90
C PHE A 183 3.49 17.61 -2.99
N ASP A 184 2.91 18.16 -1.92
CA ASP A 184 3.71 18.90 -0.94
C ASP A 184 4.44 17.89 -0.05
N PRO A 185 5.79 17.81 -0.11
CA PRO A 185 6.56 16.88 0.71
C PRO A 185 6.41 17.16 2.21
N ASN A 186 5.90 18.34 2.59
CA ASN A 186 5.61 18.72 3.96
C ASN A 186 4.13 18.55 4.33
N ALA A 187 3.29 18.01 3.46
CA ALA A 187 1.89 17.79 3.79
C ALA A 187 1.72 16.68 4.85
N ASP A 188 0.79 16.90 5.77
CA ASP A 188 0.55 15.97 6.87
C ASP A 188 0.07 14.59 6.39
N TYR A 189 -0.59 14.48 5.23
CA TYR A 189 -0.96 13.20 4.64
C TYR A 189 0.26 12.38 4.17
N ILE A 190 1.32 13.01 3.62
CA ILE A 190 2.57 12.30 3.28
C ILE A 190 3.27 11.82 4.54
N ARG A 191 3.27 12.64 5.61
CA ARG A 191 3.81 12.25 6.92
C ARG A 191 3.00 11.15 7.60
N GLN A 192 1.68 11.20 7.48
CA GLN A 192 0.75 10.19 8.01
C GLN A 192 0.78 8.89 7.23
N ILE A 193 1.10 8.85 5.94
CA ILE A 193 1.32 7.59 5.21
C ILE A 193 2.64 6.94 5.66
N ALA A 194 3.66 7.75 5.90
CA ALA A 194 4.97 7.27 6.35
C ALA A 194 5.00 6.71 7.79
N THR A 195 3.92 6.75 8.58
CA THR A 195 3.97 6.39 10.01
C THR A 195 3.24 5.07 10.37
N PRO A 196 1.93 4.88 10.12
CA PRO A 196 1.20 3.63 10.39
C PRO A 196 1.62 2.49 9.46
N GLN A 197 1.87 2.78 8.18
CA GLN A 197 2.33 1.79 7.21
C GLN A 197 3.74 1.31 7.54
N ARG A 198 4.61 2.19 8.06
CA ARG A 198 5.93 1.79 8.58
C ARG A 198 5.84 0.89 9.80
N HIS A 199 4.87 1.08 10.69
CA HIS A 199 4.69 0.18 11.83
C HIS A 199 4.23 -1.21 11.40
N LYS A 200 3.22 -1.31 10.51
CA LYS A 200 2.78 -2.60 9.95
C LYS A 200 3.88 -3.27 9.11
N GLN A 201 4.58 -2.51 8.26
CA GLN A 201 5.66 -3.03 7.43
C GLN A 201 6.85 -3.53 8.28
N ARG A 202 7.20 -2.84 9.37
CA ARG A 202 8.20 -3.34 10.34
C ARG A 202 7.73 -4.62 11.02
N ALA A 203 6.47 -4.68 11.45
CA ALA A 203 5.91 -5.89 12.04
C ALA A 203 5.95 -7.08 11.05
N ASN A 204 5.65 -6.84 9.78
CA ASN A 204 5.67 -7.85 8.72
C ASN A 204 7.10 -8.31 8.38
N ARG A 205 8.06 -7.39 8.27
CA ARG A 205 9.49 -7.72 8.07
C ARG A 205 10.04 -8.54 9.25
N ARG A 206 9.71 -8.14 10.49
CA ARG A 206 10.06 -8.89 11.69
C ARG A 206 9.42 -10.28 11.67
N TYR A 207 8.15 -10.41 11.26
CA TYR A 207 7.50 -11.71 11.12
C TYR A 207 8.20 -12.62 10.10
N THR A 208 8.52 -12.11 8.91
CA THR A 208 9.27 -12.86 7.88
C THR A 208 10.61 -13.35 8.41
N TYR A 209 11.38 -12.48 9.07
CA TYR A 209 12.66 -12.84 9.65
C TYR A 209 12.52 -13.84 10.80
N MET A 210 11.51 -13.69 11.66
CA MET A 210 11.18 -14.64 12.71
C MET A 210 10.90 -16.04 12.13
N GLN A 211 10.17 -16.14 11.01
CA GLN A 211 9.92 -17.43 10.35
C GLN A 211 11.21 -18.07 9.84
N GLN A 212 12.15 -17.28 9.30
CA GLN A 212 13.47 -17.79 8.92
C GLN A 212 14.26 -18.34 10.12
N LEU A 213 14.20 -17.64 11.27
CA LEU A 213 14.83 -18.08 12.52
C LEU A 213 14.20 -19.37 13.07
N VAL A 214 12.87 -19.49 13.00
CA VAL A 214 12.14 -20.71 13.37
C VAL A 214 12.53 -21.86 12.45
N ALA A 215 12.61 -21.64 11.13
CA ALA A 215 13.00 -22.66 10.17
C ALA A 215 14.46 -23.13 10.33
N ASN A 216 15.38 -22.24 10.72
CA ASN A 216 16.76 -22.60 11.06
C ASN A 216 16.84 -23.38 12.39
N GLY A 217 15.84 -23.23 13.27
CA GLY A 217 15.65 -24.06 14.47
C GLY A 217 16.61 -23.80 15.63
N SER A 218 17.70 -23.05 15.42
CA SER A 218 18.68 -22.72 16.46
C SER A 218 18.20 -21.63 17.41
N TYR A 219 17.54 -20.59 16.88
CA TYR A 219 17.23 -19.39 17.63
C TYR A 219 16.06 -19.53 18.62
N PHE A 220 15.04 -20.33 18.29
CA PHE A 220 13.89 -20.62 19.17
C PHE A 220 13.97 -22.01 19.82
N SER A 221 15.18 -22.58 19.92
CA SER A 221 15.42 -23.85 20.62
C SER A 221 15.26 -23.71 22.13
N ASP A 222 14.99 -24.81 22.84
CA ASP A 222 14.82 -24.81 24.30
C ASP A 222 16.08 -24.30 25.01
N GLU A 223 17.26 -24.72 24.53
CA GLU A 223 18.55 -24.27 25.07
C GLU A 223 18.74 -22.76 24.89
N ALA A 224 18.48 -22.24 23.68
CA ALA A 224 18.59 -20.80 23.42
C ALA A 224 17.56 -19.98 24.23
N MET A 225 16.35 -20.50 24.36
CA MET A 225 15.29 -19.87 25.16
C MET A 225 15.63 -19.83 26.65
N LYS A 226 16.15 -20.94 27.19
CA LYS A 226 16.59 -21.06 28.58
C LYS A 226 17.73 -20.10 28.90
N GLU A 227 18.67 -19.92 27.97
CA GLU A 227 19.77 -18.98 28.13
C GLU A 227 19.30 -17.51 28.09
N ARG A 228 18.41 -17.16 27.16
CA ARG A 228 17.97 -15.76 26.96
C ARG A 228 16.87 -15.31 27.91
N SER A 229 16.10 -16.22 28.50
CA SER A 229 15.01 -15.90 29.42
C SER A 229 14.92 -16.93 30.56
N PRO A 230 15.98 -17.07 31.37
CA PRO A 230 16.12 -18.16 32.36
C PRO A 230 15.03 -18.13 33.43
N LEU A 231 14.61 -16.95 33.88
CA LEU A 231 13.58 -16.81 34.91
C LEU A 231 12.20 -17.23 34.40
N LEU A 232 11.81 -16.75 33.22
CA LEU A 232 10.52 -17.09 32.61
C LEU A 232 10.48 -18.57 32.21
N TYR A 233 11.61 -19.10 31.74
CA TYR A 233 11.75 -20.52 31.42
C TYR A 233 11.59 -21.38 32.69
N GLU A 234 12.24 -21.01 33.79
CA GLU A 234 12.10 -21.71 35.07
C GLU A 234 10.65 -21.66 35.60
N GLN A 235 9.99 -20.50 35.49
CA GLN A 235 8.60 -20.31 35.93
C GLN A 235 7.58 -21.12 35.13
N MET A 236 7.73 -21.18 33.80
CA MET A 236 6.76 -21.84 32.91
C MET A 236 7.08 -23.32 32.69
N ILE A 237 8.36 -23.68 32.60
CA ILE A 237 8.82 -25.01 32.17
C ILE A 237 9.60 -25.72 33.28
N GLY A 238 10.40 -24.99 34.07
CA GLY A 238 11.31 -25.55 35.10
C GLY A 238 10.63 -26.35 36.21
N ARG A 239 9.36 -26.06 36.55
CA ARG A 239 8.59 -26.85 37.54
C ARG A 239 8.15 -28.24 37.05
N TYR A 240 8.18 -28.48 35.73
CA TYR A 240 7.94 -29.77 35.11
C TYR A 240 9.24 -30.55 34.86
N GLU A 241 10.41 -29.93 35.09
CA GLU A 241 11.68 -30.62 35.33
C GLU A 241 11.68 -31.12 36.80
N ILE A 242 10.94 -32.20 37.11
CA ILE A 242 10.98 -32.76 38.47
C ILE A 242 12.36 -33.39 38.72
N ASN A 243 13.17 -32.71 39.52
CA ASN A 243 14.05 -33.33 40.50
C ASN A 243 13.81 -32.62 41.86
N ASP A 244 13.94 -33.37 42.97
CA ASP A 244 13.61 -32.99 44.36
C ASP A 244 14.15 -31.62 44.85
N THR A 245 15.05 -30.99 44.10
CA THR A 245 15.61 -29.66 44.32
C THR A 245 14.61 -28.51 44.23
N ASN A 246 13.60 -28.58 43.34
CA ASN A 246 12.73 -27.43 43.06
C ASN A 246 11.68 -27.14 44.14
N LYS A 247 11.35 -28.12 45.00
CA LYS A 247 10.46 -27.92 46.15
C LYS A 247 11.06 -27.03 47.26
N GLN A 248 12.39 -26.95 47.38
CA GLN A 248 13.05 -26.23 48.49
C GLN A 248 13.32 -24.75 48.18
N LEU A 249 13.34 -24.35 46.90
CA LEU A 249 13.64 -22.98 46.47
C LEU A 249 12.42 -22.06 46.60
N VAL A 250 11.21 -22.55 46.31
CA VAL A 250 9.96 -21.77 46.41
C VAL A 250 9.68 -21.33 47.86
N THR A 251 10.00 -22.18 48.84
CA THR A 251 9.86 -21.86 50.27
C THR A 251 10.81 -20.78 50.79
N ARG A 252 11.86 -20.41 50.04
CA ARG A 252 12.94 -19.54 50.55
C ARG A 252 12.80 -18.06 50.16
N THR A 253 11.98 -17.76 49.15
CA THR A 253 11.93 -16.43 48.51
C THR A 253 10.63 -15.67 48.76
N ALA A 254 9.68 -16.25 49.49
CA ALA A 254 8.42 -15.61 49.82
C ALA A 254 8.60 -14.64 50.99
N ASN A 255 8.78 -13.35 50.68
CA ASN A 255 8.38 -12.25 51.54
C ASN A 255 8.13 -11.02 50.65
N GLY A 256 6.88 -10.86 50.19
CA GLY A 256 6.45 -9.66 49.50
C GLY A 256 5.00 -9.72 49.01
N PRO A 257 4.31 -8.57 48.87
CA PRO A 257 2.88 -8.50 48.52
C PRO A 257 2.51 -9.13 47.17
N LEU A 258 3.48 -9.24 46.28
CA LEU A 258 3.31 -9.86 44.97
C LEU A 258 3.20 -11.39 45.07
N ALA A 259 3.85 -12.01 46.07
CA ALA A 259 3.72 -13.43 46.33
C ALA A 259 2.31 -13.78 46.83
N ASP A 260 1.72 -12.92 47.68
CA ASP A 260 0.34 -13.10 48.16
C ASP A 260 -0.66 -12.99 47.00
N PHE A 261 -0.47 -12.03 46.09
CA PHE A 261 -1.29 -11.90 44.87
C PHE A 261 -1.21 -13.14 43.97
N TYR A 262 -0.01 -13.70 43.77
CA TYR A 262 0.16 -14.92 42.99
C TYR A 262 -0.41 -16.17 43.69
N MET A 263 -0.31 -16.24 45.02
CA MET A 263 -0.91 -17.33 45.80
C MET A 263 -2.45 -17.26 45.78
N GLU A 264 -3.03 -16.08 45.92
CA GLU A 264 -4.48 -15.85 45.83
C GLU A 264 -5.01 -16.19 44.43
N HIS A 265 -4.27 -15.83 43.37
CA HIS A 265 -4.63 -16.16 42.00
C HIS A 265 -4.51 -17.67 41.71
N LEU A 266 -3.48 -18.33 42.23
CA LEU A 266 -3.31 -19.79 42.12
C LEU A 266 -4.37 -20.55 42.91
N GLU A 267 -4.76 -20.08 44.10
CA GLU A 267 -5.84 -20.68 44.87
C GLU A 267 -7.20 -20.52 44.16
N ALA A 268 -7.45 -19.38 43.51
CA ALA A 268 -8.65 -19.14 42.72
C ALA A 268 -8.76 -20.08 41.50
N ILE A 269 -7.66 -20.28 40.76
CA ILE A 269 -7.61 -21.18 39.60
C ILE A 269 -7.81 -22.65 40.05
N ASN A 270 -7.10 -23.10 41.08
CA ASN A 270 -7.25 -24.45 41.62
C ASN A 270 -8.64 -24.70 42.28
N HIS A 271 -9.33 -23.65 42.71
CA HIS A 271 -10.70 -23.74 43.20
C HIS A 271 -11.67 -23.89 42.03
N GLN A 272 -11.45 -23.16 40.94
CA GLN A 272 -12.30 -23.21 39.74
C GLN A 272 -12.22 -24.58 39.05
N GLU A 273 -11.00 -25.15 38.96
CA GLU A 273 -10.79 -26.53 38.47
C GLU A 273 -11.46 -27.58 39.36
N ARG A 274 -11.40 -27.44 40.69
CA ARG A 274 -12.10 -28.36 41.61
C ARG A 274 -13.62 -28.30 41.47
N VAL A 275 -14.18 -27.11 41.26
CA VAL A 275 -15.62 -26.93 41.02
C VAL A 275 -16.03 -27.54 39.68
N GLU A 276 -15.20 -27.41 38.64
CA GLU A 276 -15.43 -28.05 37.34
C GLU A 276 -15.30 -29.58 37.42
N GLU A 277 -14.32 -30.11 38.14
CA GLU A 277 -14.19 -31.55 38.39
C GLU A 277 -15.38 -32.12 39.18
N GLU A 278 -15.83 -31.43 40.23
CA GLU A 278 -17.01 -31.87 40.99
C GLU A 278 -18.27 -31.82 40.13
N PHE A 279 -18.42 -30.80 39.28
CA PHE A 279 -19.53 -30.68 38.33
C PHE A 279 -19.50 -31.80 37.27
N GLN A 280 -18.32 -32.13 36.75
CA GLN A 280 -18.16 -33.22 35.79
C GLN A 280 -18.35 -34.59 36.43
N LYS A 281 -17.86 -34.82 37.66
CA LYS A 281 -18.11 -36.05 38.43
C LYS A 281 -19.59 -36.23 38.74
N GLU A 282 -20.33 -35.16 39.06
CA GLU A 282 -21.80 -35.23 39.26
C GLU A 282 -22.56 -35.57 37.96
N GLN A 283 -22.10 -35.02 36.82
CA GLN A 283 -22.67 -35.33 35.50
C GLN A 283 -22.35 -36.76 35.06
N GLN A 284 -21.18 -37.26 35.43
CA GLN A 284 -20.71 -38.59 35.11
C GLN A 284 -21.40 -39.66 35.99
N THR A 285 -21.52 -39.44 37.31
CA THR A 285 -22.31 -40.33 38.19
C THR A 285 -23.78 -40.40 37.78
N ARG A 286 -24.39 -39.30 37.30
CA ARG A 286 -25.75 -39.33 36.74
C ARG A 286 -25.87 -40.11 35.43
N ARG A 287 -24.79 -40.24 34.66
CA ARG A 287 -24.75 -41.01 33.40
C ARG A 287 -24.43 -42.48 33.65
N GLU A 288 -23.63 -42.77 34.67
CA GLU A 288 -23.23 -44.14 35.05
C GLU A 288 -24.33 -44.92 35.79
N GLU A 289 -25.35 -44.27 36.36
CA GLU A 289 -26.55 -44.96 36.89
C GLU A 289 -27.47 -45.55 35.79
N ASP A 290 -27.29 -45.18 34.52
CA ASP A 290 -28.21 -45.55 33.42
C ASP A 290 -27.61 -46.51 32.37
N SER A 291 -26.38 -47.01 32.53
CA SER A 291 -25.78 -47.93 31.55
C SER A 291 -24.60 -48.75 32.09
N GLU A 292 -24.89 -49.91 32.68
CA GLU A 292 -23.90 -50.96 32.95
C GLU A 292 -23.46 -51.66 31.64
N SER A 293 -22.19 -51.50 31.25
CA SER A 293 -21.29 -52.59 30.81
C SER A 293 -19.97 -52.02 30.24
N GLU A 294 -18.87 -52.46 30.83
CA GLU A 294 -17.47 -52.12 30.55
C GLU A 294 -16.98 -52.60 29.18
N GLU A 295 -16.16 -51.79 28.51
CA GLU A 295 -14.92 -52.22 27.84
C GLU A 295 -13.85 -51.10 27.97
N ASP A 296 -12.62 -51.51 28.26
CA ASP A 296 -11.44 -50.73 28.62
C ASP A 296 -10.97 -49.70 27.57
N GLU A 297 -10.59 -48.49 28.00
CA GLU A 297 -9.50 -47.73 27.37
C GLU A 297 -8.58 -47.10 28.44
N ASP A 298 -7.28 -47.25 28.18
CA ASP A 298 -6.11 -46.89 28.99
C ASP A 298 -5.91 -45.36 29.04
N ASP A 299 -6.26 -44.72 30.15
CA ASP A 299 -5.94 -43.30 30.41
C ASP A 299 -4.78 -43.16 31.42
N ASN A 300 -3.58 -43.54 31.00
CA ASN A 300 -2.35 -42.95 31.55
C ASN A 300 -2.02 -41.65 30.81
N GLU A 301 -2.75 -40.56 31.06
CA GLU A 301 -2.37 -39.25 30.53
C GLU A 301 -1.14 -38.67 31.25
N CYS A 302 -0.15 -38.38 30.41
CA CYS A 302 1.26 -38.25 30.74
C CYS A 302 1.63 -36.82 31.20
N PRO A 303 2.49 -36.64 32.24
CA PRO A 303 3.10 -35.36 32.64
C PRO A 303 3.79 -34.55 31.50
N ASN A 304 4.01 -35.18 30.34
CA ASN A 304 4.64 -34.60 29.17
C ASN A 304 3.69 -33.70 28.34
N ALA A 305 2.36 -33.89 28.43
CA ALA A 305 1.38 -33.07 27.70
C ALA A 305 1.30 -31.65 28.27
N GLN A 306 1.26 -31.53 29.60
CA GLN A 306 1.23 -30.24 30.28
C GLN A 306 2.53 -29.45 30.06
N ARG A 307 3.68 -30.14 30.08
CA ARG A 307 4.98 -29.54 29.77
C ARG A 307 5.02 -28.97 28.36
N GLU A 308 4.50 -29.71 27.39
CA GLU A 308 4.45 -29.27 25.99
C GLU A 308 3.50 -28.08 25.79
N LEU A 309 2.42 -27.99 26.57
CA LEU A 309 1.52 -26.83 26.59
C LEU A 309 2.25 -25.56 27.07
N TYR A 310 2.89 -25.61 28.24
CA TYR A 310 3.63 -24.46 28.76
C TYR A 310 4.83 -24.08 27.92
N ARG A 311 5.45 -25.05 27.25
CA ARG A 311 6.50 -24.79 26.26
C ARG A 311 5.97 -23.98 25.08
N LYS A 312 4.80 -24.34 24.55
CA LYS A 312 4.15 -23.60 23.47
C LYS A 312 3.79 -22.18 23.89
N GLU A 313 3.25 -21.99 25.10
CA GLU A 313 2.93 -20.67 25.64
C GLU A 313 4.19 -19.82 25.85
N PHE A 314 5.23 -20.40 26.43
CA PHE A 314 6.53 -19.75 26.61
C PHE A 314 7.09 -19.26 25.26
N LEU A 315 7.06 -20.12 24.23
CA LEU A 315 7.50 -19.77 22.89
C LEU A 315 6.62 -18.69 22.25
N ALA A 316 5.32 -18.68 22.52
CA ALA A 316 4.41 -17.63 22.04
C ALA A 316 4.79 -16.26 22.63
N ILE A 317 5.03 -16.18 23.94
CA ILE A 317 5.47 -14.95 24.61
C ILE A 317 6.81 -14.46 24.03
N GLN A 318 7.76 -15.36 23.79
CA GLN A 318 9.06 -14.99 23.22
C GLN A 318 8.94 -14.51 21.75
N LYS A 319 8.03 -15.10 20.96
CA LYS A 319 7.73 -14.64 19.60
C LYS A 319 7.02 -13.29 19.59
N GLU A 320 6.11 -13.05 20.54
CA GLU A 320 5.43 -11.76 20.69
C GLU A 320 6.43 -10.64 21.04
N LYS A 321 7.30 -10.86 22.03
CA LYS A 321 8.40 -9.94 22.35
C LYS A 321 9.29 -9.68 21.14
N PHE A 322 9.57 -10.73 20.35
CA PHE A 322 10.34 -10.59 19.13
C PHE A 322 9.66 -9.63 18.13
N LEU A 323 8.37 -9.80 17.87
CA LEU A 323 7.60 -8.96 16.95
C LEU A 323 7.49 -7.52 17.44
N ASN A 324 7.34 -7.32 18.75
CA ASN A 324 7.26 -6.00 19.38
C ASN A 324 8.60 -5.24 19.37
N GLY A 325 9.72 -5.92 19.11
CA GLY A 325 11.04 -5.27 19.07
C GLY A 325 11.74 -5.26 20.42
N GLU A 326 11.37 -6.17 21.31
CA GLU A 326 11.80 -6.19 22.71
C GLU A 326 12.91 -7.22 22.99
N ASP A 327 13.32 -8.03 22.00
CA ASP A 327 14.44 -8.96 22.15
C ASP A 327 15.78 -8.25 21.95
N SER A 328 16.46 -7.96 23.06
CA SER A 328 17.76 -7.26 23.06
C SER A 328 18.89 -8.00 22.34
N ASN A 329 18.70 -9.27 21.99
CA ASN A 329 19.68 -10.07 21.26
C ASN A 329 19.59 -9.90 19.73
N ILE A 330 18.71 -9.02 19.25
CA ILE A 330 18.44 -8.81 17.83
C ILE A 330 18.69 -7.34 17.44
N ASP A 331 19.39 -7.16 16.34
CA ASP A 331 19.52 -5.85 15.70
C ASP A 331 18.29 -5.55 14.84
N TYR A 332 17.25 -5.02 15.47
CA TYR A 332 16.01 -4.65 14.77
C TYR A 332 16.21 -3.57 13.71
N ALA A 333 17.24 -2.71 13.81
CA ALA A 333 17.49 -1.71 12.79
C ALA A 333 17.89 -2.35 11.45
N SER A 334 18.61 -3.48 11.49
CA SER A 334 18.95 -4.26 10.29
C SER A 334 17.75 -4.97 9.67
N ILE A 335 16.71 -5.27 10.46
CA ILE A 335 15.51 -6.00 10.02
C ILE A 335 14.46 -5.01 9.51
N ASP A 336 14.18 -3.96 10.29
CA ASP A 336 13.14 -2.95 10.02
C ASP A 336 13.41 -2.18 8.72
N ASN A 337 14.68 -2.09 8.30
CA ASN A 337 15.11 -1.39 7.09
C ASN A 337 15.49 -2.33 5.93
N ASN A 338 15.20 -3.64 6.03
CA ASN A 338 15.54 -4.60 4.97
C ASN A 338 14.33 -4.93 4.09
N GLU A 339 14.30 -4.35 2.90
CA GLU A 339 13.24 -4.51 1.90
C GLU A 339 13.10 -5.94 1.38
N ASN A 340 14.15 -6.76 1.45
CA ASN A 340 14.08 -8.17 1.00
C ASN A 340 13.20 -9.06 1.90
N LEU A 341 12.78 -8.54 3.06
CA LEU A 341 11.88 -9.23 3.99
C LEU A 341 10.40 -8.87 3.76
N ASP A 342 10.10 -8.01 2.78
CA ASP A 342 8.74 -7.70 2.37
C ASP A 342 8.12 -8.90 1.64
N ASP A 343 7.31 -9.69 2.36
CA ASP A 343 6.57 -10.80 1.78
C ASP A 343 5.33 -10.29 1.05
N ILE A 344 5.35 -10.45 -0.28
CA ILE A 344 4.28 -10.02 -1.18
C ILE A 344 2.91 -10.59 -0.78
N LYS A 345 2.87 -11.83 -0.26
CA LYS A 345 1.60 -12.49 0.13
C LYS A 345 1.03 -11.94 1.44
N ILE A 346 1.90 -11.59 2.39
CA ILE A 346 1.47 -10.97 3.64
C ILE A 346 0.95 -9.56 3.34
N ARG A 347 1.62 -8.84 2.43
CA ARG A 347 1.21 -7.53 1.98
C ARG A 347 -0.18 -7.56 1.31
N GLU A 348 -0.41 -8.51 0.39
CA GLU A 348 -1.71 -8.69 -0.29
C GLU A 348 -2.84 -9.01 0.71
N ARG A 349 -2.61 -9.87 1.69
CA ARG A 349 -3.63 -10.22 2.71
C ARG A 349 -3.94 -9.04 3.64
N ASP A 350 -2.92 -8.33 4.11
CA ASP A 350 -3.11 -7.17 4.99
C ASP A 350 -3.81 -6.00 4.24
N GLU A 351 -3.61 -5.91 2.93
CA GLU A 351 -4.31 -5.01 2.02
C GLU A 351 -5.79 -5.39 1.86
N GLU A 352 -6.09 -6.68 1.75
CA GLU A 352 -7.46 -7.20 1.74
C GLU A 352 -8.16 -6.97 3.10
N GLU A 353 -7.52 -7.29 4.23
CA GLU A 353 -8.10 -7.12 5.57
C GLU A 353 -8.37 -5.65 5.93
N GLY A 354 -7.47 -4.74 5.57
CA GLY A 354 -7.69 -3.29 5.76
C GLY A 354 -8.86 -2.75 4.94
N TYR A 355 -9.15 -3.33 3.77
CA TYR A 355 -10.30 -2.98 2.94
C TYR A 355 -11.63 -3.39 3.58
N PHE A 356 -11.67 -4.50 4.33
CA PHE A 356 -12.87 -4.96 5.04
C PHE A 356 -13.17 -4.15 6.32
N ASP A 357 -12.16 -3.72 7.07
CA ASP A 357 -12.34 -2.90 8.28
C ASP A 357 -12.92 -1.49 7.97
N ASP A 358 -12.59 -0.93 6.80
CA ASP A 358 -13.10 0.38 6.36
C ASP A 358 -14.54 0.32 5.80
N GLU A 359 -15.01 -0.84 5.30
CA GLU A 359 -16.40 -1.01 4.85
C GLU A 359 -17.40 -1.05 6.03
N ASP A 360 -17.00 -1.57 7.20
CA ASP A 360 -17.83 -1.65 8.41
C ASP A 360 -18.03 -0.27 9.10
N SER A 361 -17.31 0.76 8.68
CA SER A 361 -17.47 2.14 9.14
C SER A 361 -18.69 2.86 8.55
N TYR A 362 -19.42 2.26 7.61
CA TYR A 362 -20.62 2.84 7.00
C TYR A 362 -21.92 2.27 7.60
N THR A 363 -22.07 2.27 8.93
CA THR A 363 -23.36 1.98 9.55
C THR A 363 -24.29 3.20 9.48
N TYR A 364 -25.24 3.13 8.55
CA TYR A 364 -26.55 3.79 8.50
C TYR A 364 -26.70 5.13 9.26
N GLY A 365 -26.57 6.24 8.51
CA GLY A 365 -27.16 7.52 8.89
C GLY A 365 -28.68 7.38 8.98
N ASP A 366 -29.19 7.50 10.20
CA ASP A 366 -30.58 7.41 10.61
C ASP A 366 -31.44 8.42 9.82
N ASP A 367 -32.25 7.90 8.90
CA ASP A 367 -33.22 8.67 8.14
C ASP A 367 -34.45 8.92 9.05
N LYS A 368 -34.49 10.06 9.75
CA LYS A 368 -35.67 10.52 10.47
C LYS A 368 -35.98 11.99 10.22
N ARG A 369 -36.97 12.15 9.32
CA ARG A 369 -38.12 13.08 9.31
C ARG A 369 -37.96 14.48 9.84
#